data_AF-A0A7K5UDG1-F1
#
_entry.id   AF-A0A7K5UDG1-F1
#
_cell.length_a   1.000
_cell.length_b   1.000
_cell.length_c   1.000
_cell.angle_alpha   90.00
_cell.angle_beta   90.00
_cell.angle_gamma   90.00
#
_symmetry.space_group_name_H-M   'P 1'
#
loop_
_entity.id
_entity.type
_entity.pdbx_description
1 polymer ?
#
loop_
_entity_poly.entity_id
_entity_poly.type
_entity_poly.pdbx_seq_one_letter_code
_entity_poly.pdbx_strand_id
1 'polypeptide(L)'
;MEEAGSQEMGMNNQEQLVKSKCSELSDTALQHTQSNCYGLENTGTLEEAEYITKNRKHLESTCCSQESREETPGREEARTDPPDGQQDPESEKHKEKTLGKEVLLLMQALNTLSTPEEKLAALCKKYADLLEESRNVQKQMKILQKKQAQVVKEKVHLQSEHSKAILARSKLESLCRELQRHNKTLKEENMQQAREEEERRKEATAHFQITLNEIQAQLEQHDIHNAKLRQENIELGEKLKKLIEQYALREEHIDQVFKHKELQQQLVDAKLQQTTQLIKEAEEKHQREREFLLKEATESRHKCEQMKQQEAQLKQQVSFLMER
;
A
#
# COMPACT_ATOMS: atom_id res chain seq x y z
N MET A 1 9.46 71.79 50.13
CA MET A 1 10.64 71.06 49.62
C MET A 1 10.45 69.65 50.11
N GLU A 2 9.71 68.88 49.33
CA GLU A 2 10.27 67.84 48.44
C GLU A 2 10.78 66.65 49.25
N GLU A 3 9.94 65.62 49.38
CA GLU A 3 10.39 64.24 49.40
C GLU A 3 9.50 63.43 48.47
N ALA A 4 10.13 62.89 47.44
CA ALA A 4 9.56 61.94 46.50
C ALA A 4 9.64 60.54 47.11
N GLY A 5 8.49 59.87 47.24
CA GLY A 5 8.40 58.45 47.53
C GLY A 5 7.68 57.77 46.37
N SER A 6 8.45 57.13 45.48
CA SER A 6 7.95 56.19 44.47
C SER A 6 7.99 54.80 45.08
N GLN A 7 6.85 54.10 45.17
CA GLN A 7 6.84 52.65 45.38
C GLN A 7 5.63 51.97 44.73
N GLU A 8 5.95 50.83 44.11
CA GLU A 8 5.10 49.73 43.64
C GLU A 8 4.35 49.84 42.29
N MET A 9 5.03 49.36 41.25
CA MET A 9 4.43 48.74 40.07
C MET A 9 5.15 47.41 39.80
N GLY A 10 4.40 46.33 39.66
CA GLY A 10 4.80 45.18 38.84
C GLY A 10 5.01 43.86 39.57
N MET A 11 3.93 43.22 40.02
CA MET A 11 3.92 41.77 40.16
C MET A 11 2.82 41.15 39.28
N ASN A 12 3.27 40.16 38.51
CA ASN A 12 2.54 38.92 38.19
C ASN A 12 1.77 38.74 36.86
N ASN A 13 2.42 39.04 35.73
CA ASN A 13 1.90 38.68 34.39
C ASN A 13 2.44 37.34 33.83
N GLN A 14 3.44 36.72 34.48
CA GLN A 14 4.08 35.51 33.92
C GLN A 14 3.49 34.20 34.48
N GLU A 15 2.98 34.17 35.72
CA GLU A 15 2.29 33.00 36.25
C GLU A 15 0.87 32.82 35.66
N GLN A 16 0.18 33.90 35.29
CA GLN A 16 -1.14 33.80 34.64
C GLN A 16 -1.05 33.19 33.23
N LEU A 17 0.01 33.49 32.48
CA LEU A 17 0.17 33.00 31.11
C LEU A 17 0.49 31.49 31.05
N VAL A 18 1.21 30.97 32.05
CA VAL A 18 1.54 29.54 32.14
C VAL A 18 0.34 28.70 32.59
N LYS A 19 -0.49 29.24 33.50
CA LYS A 19 -1.73 28.57 33.91
C LYS A 19 -2.78 28.53 32.80
N SER A 20 -2.93 29.60 32.01
CA SER A 20 -3.85 29.64 30.86
C SER A 20 -3.50 28.59 29.80
N LYS A 21 -2.20 28.40 29.49
CA LYS A 21 -1.76 27.41 28.49
C LYS A 21 -1.88 25.96 28.95
N CYS A 22 -1.83 25.70 30.25
CA CYS A 22 -1.96 24.33 30.79
C CYS A 22 -3.42 23.84 30.79
N SER A 23 -4.38 24.76 30.93
CA SER A 23 -5.81 24.45 30.83
C SER A 23 -6.26 24.18 29.39
N GLU A 24 -5.81 24.98 28.41
CA GLU A 24 -6.18 24.80 26.99
C GLU A 24 -5.67 23.48 26.38
N LEU A 25 -4.51 22.99 26.83
CA LEU A 25 -3.96 21.70 26.38
C LEU A 25 -4.69 20.50 26.99
N SER A 26 -5.33 20.66 28.15
CA SER A 26 -6.05 19.58 28.82
C SER A 26 -7.47 19.39 28.25
N ASP A 27 -8.12 20.46 27.80
CA ASP A 27 -9.47 20.41 27.22
C ASP A 27 -9.48 19.87 25.77
N THR A 28 -8.38 20.06 25.03
CA THR A 28 -8.27 19.57 23.64
C THR A 28 -8.05 18.05 23.58
N ALA A 29 -7.53 17.44 24.66
CA ALA A 29 -7.29 15.99 24.75
C ALA A 29 -8.52 15.17 25.17
N LEU A 30 -9.55 15.82 25.73
CA LEU A 30 -10.74 15.13 26.27
C LEU A 30 -11.97 15.16 25.35
N GLN A 31 -11.96 15.92 24.25
CA GLN A 31 -13.11 16.01 23.34
C GLN A 31 -13.13 14.97 22.20
N HIS A 32 -12.09 14.12 22.05
CA HIS A 32 -12.02 13.17 20.93
C HIS A 32 -12.38 11.72 21.27
N THR A 33 -12.82 11.42 22.49
CA THR A 33 -13.10 10.05 22.98
C THR A 33 -14.52 9.80 23.46
N GLN A 34 -15.50 10.58 23.01
CA GLN A 34 -16.92 10.27 23.24
C GLN A 34 -17.73 10.38 21.94
N SER A 35 -17.79 9.28 21.19
CA SER A 35 -18.89 9.04 20.25
C SER A 35 -19.24 7.55 20.22
N ASN A 36 -20.26 7.22 21.01
CA ASN A 36 -21.20 6.11 20.87
C ASN A 36 -20.67 4.69 20.63
N CYS A 37 -20.44 3.97 21.73
CA CYS A 37 -20.82 2.56 21.82
C CYS A 37 -22.27 2.47 22.29
N TYR A 38 -23.22 2.24 21.38
CA TYR A 38 -24.49 1.61 21.73
C TYR A 38 -24.39 0.13 21.37
N GLY A 39 -24.51 -0.70 22.40
CA GLY A 39 -24.56 -2.14 22.26
C GLY A 39 -25.82 -2.59 21.54
N LEU A 40 -25.65 -3.60 20.69
CA LEU A 40 -26.69 -4.53 20.29
C LEU A 40 -26.15 -5.92 20.62
N GLU A 41 -26.53 -6.42 21.79
CA GLU A 41 -26.60 -7.87 21.98
C GLU A 41 -27.70 -8.38 21.06
N ASN A 42 -27.34 -9.15 20.04
CA ASN A 42 -28.19 -10.26 19.64
C ASN A 42 -27.41 -11.37 18.94
N THR A 43 -27.60 -12.56 19.50
CA THR A 43 -27.38 -13.91 19.02
C THR A 43 -27.26 -14.10 17.49
N GLY A 44 -26.21 -14.79 17.04
CA GLY A 44 -26.10 -15.24 15.66
C GLY A 44 -24.83 -16.04 15.40
N THR A 45 -24.91 -17.34 15.69
CA THR A 45 -24.13 -18.46 15.12
C THR A 45 -22.99 -18.14 14.13
N LEU A 46 -21.80 -18.58 14.53
CA LEU A 46 -20.67 -19.01 13.70
C LEU A 46 -21.16 -19.84 12.48
N GLU A 47 -21.42 -19.20 11.34
CA GLU A 47 -21.66 -19.90 10.07
C GLU A 47 -21.58 -18.96 8.86
N GLU A 48 -20.46 -18.25 8.66
CA GLU A 48 -20.31 -17.40 7.45
C GLU A 48 -18.90 -17.41 6.84
N ALA A 49 -18.22 -18.56 6.93
CA ALA A 49 -16.98 -18.84 6.21
C ALA A 49 -17.14 -19.94 5.14
N GLU A 50 -18.38 -20.29 4.74
CA GLU A 50 -18.63 -21.42 3.84
C GLU A 50 -19.48 -21.12 2.59
N TYR A 51 -19.69 -19.85 2.23
CA TYR A 51 -20.64 -19.51 1.15
C TYR A 51 -20.04 -19.09 -0.22
N ILE A 52 -18.70 -19.01 -0.37
CA ILE A 52 -18.11 -18.68 -1.69
C ILE A 52 -17.62 -19.93 -2.46
N THR A 53 -17.64 -21.12 -1.86
CA THR A 53 -17.09 -22.35 -2.50
C THR A 53 -18.15 -23.31 -3.06
N LYS A 54 -19.45 -23.00 -2.96
CA LYS A 54 -20.54 -23.93 -3.36
C LYS A 54 -21.24 -23.67 -4.69
N ASN A 55 -20.72 -22.78 -5.55
CA ASN A 55 -21.21 -22.63 -6.94
C ASN A 55 -20.27 -23.22 -8.01
N ARG A 56 -19.50 -24.27 -7.67
CA ARG A 56 -18.65 -25.01 -8.61
C ARG A 56 -19.07 -26.47 -8.80
N LYS A 57 -20.37 -26.76 -8.83
CA LYS A 57 -20.90 -28.07 -9.27
C LYS A 57 -22.24 -27.90 -9.97
N HIS A 58 -22.19 -27.66 -11.28
CA HIS A 58 -23.03 -28.26 -12.33
C HIS A 58 -23.08 -27.37 -13.57
N LEU A 59 -22.17 -27.60 -14.51
CA LEU A 59 -22.49 -27.83 -15.92
C LEU A 59 -21.24 -28.33 -16.66
N GLU A 60 -20.67 -29.46 -16.20
CA GLU A 60 -19.88 -30.29 -17.11
C GLU A 60 -20.87 -31.04 -17.99
N SER A 61 -21.20 -30.41 -19.12
CA SER A 61 -21.87 -31.06 -20.23
C SER A 61 -20.94 -32.16 -20.75
N THR A 62 -21.23 -33.40 -20.36
CA THR A 62 -20.77 -34.60 -21.05
C THR A 62 -21.24 -34.52 -22.51
N CYS A 63 -20.38 -34.04 -23.39
CA CYS A 63 -20.57 -34.14 -24.83
C CYS A 63 -19.34 -34.84 -25.42
N CYS A 64 -19.47 -36.16 -25.55
CA CYS A 64 -18.86 -37.03 -26.55
C CYS A 64 -17.43 -36.71 -27.02
N SER A 65 -16.43 -37.19 -26.27
CA SER A 65 -15.13 -37.51 -26.84
C SER A 65 -15.16 -38.91 -27.43
N GLN A 66 -15.76 -39.06 -28.61
CA GLN A 66 -15.50 -40.22 -29.47
C GLN A 66 -15.80 -39.86 -30.93
N GLU A 67 -14.96 -39.01 -31.53
CA GLU A 67 -14.81 -39.03 -32.98
C GLU A 67 -13.61 -39.91 -33.30
N SER A 68 -13.95 -41.15 -33.60
CA SER A 68 -13.14 -42.06 -34.39
C SER A 68 -12.61 -41.32 -35.62
N ARG A 69 -11.29 -41.37 -35.74
CA ARG A 69 -10.52 -41.09 -36.94
C ARG A 69 -11.02 -41.98 -38.08
N GLU A 70 -12.05 -41.53 -38.79
CA GLU A 70 -12.35 -42.02 -40.12
C GLU A 70 -11.52 -41.19 -41.10
N GLU A 71 -10.36 -41.75 -41.45
CA GLU A 71 -9.74 -41.47 -42.74
C GLU A 71 -10.75 -41.86 -43.82
N THR A 72 -11.50 -40.89 -44.35
CA THR A 72 -12.09 -41.05 -45.68
C THR A 72 -10.95 -41.10 -46.69
N PRO A 73 -10.76 -42.22 -47.41
CA PRO A 73 -9.78 -42.29 -48.48
C PRO A 73 -10.18 -41.28 -49.56
N GLY A 74 -9.24 -40.41 -49.92
CA GLY A 74 -9.34 -39.62 -51.14
C GLY A 74 -9.64 -40.54 -52.32
N ARG A 75 -10.80 -40.35 -52.93
CA ARG A 75 -11.15 -40.92 -54.22
C ARG A 75 -11.57 -39.79 -55.16
N GLU A 76 -10.59 -39.00 -55.54
CA GLU A 76 -10.47 -38.33 -56.83
C GLU A 76 -9.41 -39.16 -57.60
N GLU A 77 -9.50 -39.53 -58.86
CA GLU A 77 -10.30 -39.09 -60.00
C GLU A 77 -10.66 -40.34 -60.82
N ALA A 78 -11.94 -40.63 -61.01
CA ALA A 78 -12.35 -41.41 -62.17
C ALA A 78 -12.50 -40.42 -63.33
N ARG A 79 -11.38 -40.13 -64.01
CA ARG A 79 -11.41 -39.51 -65.33
C ARG A 79 -12.31 -40.35 -66.22
N THR A 80 -13.51 -39.84 -66.45
CA THR A 80 -14.41 -40.36 -67.47
C THR A 80 -14.20 -39.49 -68.69
N ASP A 81 -13.08 -39.73 -69.37
CA ASP A 81 -13.02 -39.43 -70.79
C ASP A 81 -14.17 -40.20 -71.47
N PRO A 82 -14.89 -39.59 -72.42
CA PRO A 82 -15.93 -40.30 -73.15
C PRO A 82 -15.25 -41.40 -73.99
N PRO A 83 -15.78 -42.63 -74.02
CA PRO A 83 -15.22 -43.64 -74.90
C PRO A 83 -15.44 -43.16 -76.34
N ASP A 84 -14.31 -42.95 -77.01
CA ASP A 84 -14.21 -42.67 -78.42
C ASP A 84 -14.96 -43.76 -79.22
N GLY A 85 -15.67 -43.33 -80.25
CA GLY A 85 -16.61 -44.15 -81.00
C GLY A 85 -15.91 -45.23 -81.82
N GLN A 86 -15.57 -46.37 -81.22
CA GLN A 86 -15.23 -47.57 -81.96
C GLN A 86 -16.52 -48.27 -82.40
N GLN A 87 -16.87 -48.12 -83.68
CA GLN A 87 -17.84 -49.00 -84.33
C GLN A 87 -17.20 -50.38 -84.51
N ASP A 88 -17.73 -51.36 -83.79
CA ASP A 88 -17.33 -52.77 -83.85
C ASP A 88 -17.85 -53.43 -85.14
N PRO A 89 -16.96 -53.93 -86.03
CA PRO A 89 -17.31 -54.56 -87.30
C PRO A 89 -18.02 -55.92 -87.14
N GLU A 90 -18.06 -56.51 -85.93
CA GLU A 90 -18.78 -57.78 -85.70
C GLU A 90 -20.31 -57.60 -85.67
N SER A 91 -20.79 -56.41 -85.29
CA SER A 91 -22.23 -56.13 -85.21
C SER A 91 -22.92 -56.06 -86.57
N GLU A 92 -22.20 -55.63 -87.62
CA GLU A 92 -22.73 -55.58 -88.99
C GLU A 92 -22.91 -56.98 -89.59
N LYS A 93 -21.93 -57.88 -89.39
CA LYS A 93 -22.00 -59.26 -89.88
C LYS A 93 -23.15 -60.06 -89.28
N HIS A 94 -23.55 -59.76 -88.04
CA HIS A 94 -24.71 -60.41 -87.41
C HIS A 94 -26.04 -59.88 -87.99
N LYS A 95 -26.14 -58.58 -88.27
CA LYS A 95 -27.35 -57.98 -88.88
C LYS A 95 -27.61 -58.53 -90.28
N GLU A 96 -26.56 -58.67 -91.08
CA GLU A 96 -26.64 -59.21 -92.45
C GLU A 96 -27.10 -60.67 -92.47
N LYS A 97 -26.60 -61.50 -91.54
CA LYS A 97 -27.03 -62.90 -91.39
C LYS A 97 -28.48 -63.03 -90.91
N THR A 98 -28.97 -62.14 -90.05
CA THR A 98 -30.38 -62.12 -89.62
C THR A 98 -31.29 -61.68 -90.75
N LEU A 99 -30.90 -60.65 -91.50
CA LEU A 99 -31.63 -60.16 -92.68
C LEU A 99 -31.80 -61.29 -93.72
N GLY A 100 -30.73 -62.05 -93.98
CA GLY A 100 -30.78 -63.21 -94.88
C GLY A 100 -31.79 -64.29 -94.44
N LYS A 101 -31.92 -64.55 -93.13
CA LYS A 101 -32.91 -65.48 -92.59
C LYS A 101 -34.35 -64.95 -92.71
N GLU A 102 -34.56 -63.66 -92.50
CA GLU A 102 -35.89 -63.03 -92.65
C GLU A 102 -36.35 -63.01 -94.10
N VAL A 103 -35.44 -62.79 -95.06
CA VAL A 103 -35.73 -62.85 -96.49
C VAL A 103 -36.17 -64.26 -96.91
N LEU A 104 -35.50 -65.31 -96.40
CA LEU A 104 -35.89 -66.70 -96.63
C LEU A 104 -37.30 -67.02 -96.10
N LEU A 105 -37.63 -66.56 -94.88
CA LEU A 105 -38.96 -66.74 -94.28
C LEU A 105 -40.05 -66.00 -95.07
N LEU A 106 -39.76 -64.79 -95.55
CA LEU A 106 -40.69 -64.03 -96.39
C LEU A 106 -40.94 -64.75 -97.72
N MET A 107 -39.88 -65.25 -98.37
CA MET A 107 -40.00 -65.97 -99.64
C MET A 107 -40.81 -67.26 -99.48
N GLN A 108 -40.64 -67.98 -98.38
CA GLN A 108 -41.45 -69.17 -98.06
C GLN A 108 -42.93 -68.82 -97.83
N ALA A 109 -43.24 -67.72 -97.15
CA ALA A 109 -44.60 -67.24 -96.92
C ALA A 109 -45.29 -66.70 -98.19
N LEU A 110 -44.53 -66.22 -99.18
CA LEU A 110 -45.08 -65.81 -100.48
C LEU A 110 -45.36 -67.00 -101.40
N ASN A 111 -44.64 -68.11 -101.26
CA ASN A 111 -44.84 -69.32 -102.06
C ASN A 111 -46.11 -70.11 -101.69
N THR A 112 -46.67 -69.90 -100.50
CA THR A 112 -47.93 -70.53 -100.06
C THR A 112 -49.19 -69.84 -100.62
N LEU A 113 -49.04 -68.64 -101.19
CA LEU A 113 -50.11 -67.89 -101.85
C LEU A 113 -50.21 -68.34 -103.31
N SER A 114 -51.41 -68.64 -103.79
CA SER A 114 -51.60 -69.34 -105.08
C SER A 114 -51.89 -68.39 -106.24
N THR A 115 -52.33 -67.17 -105.95
CA THR A 115 -52.56 -66.13 -106.96
C THR A 115 -51.50 -65.02 -106.89
N PRO A 116 -51.12 -64.43 -108.04
CA PRO A 116 -50.18 -63.32 -108.06
C PRO A 116 -50.74 -62.08 -107.33
N GLU A 117 -52.05 -61.86 -107.33
CA GLU A 117 -52.72 -60.79 -106.58
C GLU A 117 -52.58 -60.93 -105.05
N GLU A 118 -52.67 -62.15 -104.49
CA GLU A 118 -52.47 -62.40 -103.06
C GLU A 118 -51.02 -62.15 -102.63
N LYS A 119 -50.04 -62.57 -103.44
CA LYS A 119 -48.61 -62.31 -103.20
C LYS A 119 -48.32 -60.81 -103.18
N LEU A 120 -48.91 -60.07 -104.11
CA LEU A 120 -48.80 -58.62 -104.18
C LEU A 120 -49.42 -57.96 -102.94
N ALA A 121 -50.62 -58.37 -102.52
CA ALA A 121 -51.29 -57.85 -101.33
C ALA A 121 -50.49 -58.11 -100.05
N ALA A 122 -49.90 -59.31 -99.89
CA ALA A 122 -49.06 -59.65 -98.76
C ALA A 122 -47.75 -58.82 -98.73
N LEU A 123 -47.12 -58.60 -99.88
CA LEU A 123 -45.96 -57.70 -100.02
C LEU A 123 -46.33 -56.25 -99.68
N CYS A 124 -47.46 -55.74 -100.19
CA CYS A 124 -47.94 -54.40 -99.89
C CYS A 124 -48.22 -54.22 -98.39
N LYS A 125 -48.81 -55.22 -97.73
CA LYS A 125 -49.03 -55.21 -96.28
C LYS A 125 -47.71 -55.20 -95.52
N LYS A 126 -46.75 -56.07 -95.85
CA LYS A 126 -45.44 -56.09 -95.21
C LYS A 126 -44.68 -54.78 -95.38
N TYR A 127 -44.78 -54.15 -96.55
CA TYR A 127 -44.17 -52.85 -96.80
C TYR A 127 -44.86 -51.73 -96.01
N ALA A 128 -46.19 -51.77 -95.88
CA ALA A 128 -46.95 -50.84 -95.04
C ALA A 128 -46.58 -50.97 -93.55
N ASP A 129 -46.50 -52.20 -93.03
CA ASP A 129 -46.08 -52.49 -91.65
C ASP A 129 -44.65 -51.98 -91.40
N LEU A 130 -43.72 -52.22 -92.33
CA LEU A 130 -42.33 -51.74 -92.24
C LEU A 130 -42.25 -50.20 -92.26
N LEU A 131 -43.06 -49.54 -93.08
CA LEU A 131 -43.16 -48.09 -93.10
C LEU A 131 -43.72 -47.52 -91.79
N GLU A 132 -44.71 -48.19 -91.19
CA GLU A 132 -45.26 -47.81 -89.89
C GLU A 132 -44.24 -48.00 -88.77
N GLU A 133 -43.53 -49.13 -88.74
CA GLU A 133 -42.45 -49.40 -87.80
C GLU A 133 -41.31 -48.38 -87.92
N SER A 134 -40.89 -48.05 -89.15
CA SER A 134 -39.92 -46.99 -89.43
C SER A 134 -40.36 -45.64 -88.88
N ARG A 135 -41.63 -45.26 -89.09
CA ARG A 135 -42.23 -44.03 -88.53
C ARG A 135 -42.25 -44.06 -87.00
N ASN A 136 -42.55 -45.21 -86.38
CA ASN A 136 -42.60 -45.36 -84.93
C ASN A 136 -41.20 -45.29 -84.30
N VAL A 137 -40.21 -45.95 -84.88
CA VAL A 137 -38.80 -45.82 -84.48
C VAL A 137 -38.33 -44.38 -84.62
N GLN A 138 -38.68 -43.69 -85.70
CA GLN A 138 -38.31 -42.28 -85.90
C GLN A 138 -38.96 -41.35 -84.86
N LYS A 139 -40.21 -41.61 -84.44
CA LYS A 139 -40.86 -40.89 -83.32
C LYS A 139 -40.14 -41.17 -82.00
N GLN A 140 -39.81 -42.43 -81.71
CA GLN A 140 -39.08 -42.80 -80.50
C GLN A 140 -37.69 -42.19 -80.46
N MET A 141 -36.97 -42.17 -81.58
CA MET A 141 -35.67 -41.51 -81.71
C MET A 141 -35.77 -40.02 -81.37
N LYS A 142 -36.78 -39.31 -81.87
CA LYS A 142 -37.01 -37.89 -81.53
C LYS A 142 -37.31 -37.68 -80.03
N ILE A 143 -38.07 -38.58 -79.40
CA ILE A 143 -38.37 -38.52 -77.96
C ILE A 143 -37.10 -38.75 -77.15
N LEU A 144 -36.31 -39.78 -77.49
CA LEU A 144 -35.06 -40.09 -76.82
C LEU A 144 -34.04 -38.96 -76.98
N GLN A 145 -33.94 -38.37 -78.17
CA GLN A 145 -33.06 -37.23 -78.42
C GLN A 145 -33.46 -36.00 -77.58
N LYS A 146 -34.75 -35.74 -77.41
CA LYS A 146 -35.25 -34.69 -76.49
C LYS A 146 -34.91 -35.00 -75.03
N LYS A 147 -35.10 -36.25 -74.58
CA LYS A 147 -34.73 -36.69 -73.23
C LYS A 147 -33.22 -36.56 -73.00
N GLN A 148 -32.40 -36.93 -73.98
CA GLN A 148 -30.95 -36.77 -73.91
C GLN A 148 -30.55 -35.31 -73.76
N ALA A 149 -31.13 -34.41 -74.56
CA ALA A 149 -30.88 -32.98 -74.45
C ALA A 149 -31.31 -32.42 -73.07
N GLN A 150 -32.42 -32.91 -72.52
CA GLN A 150 -32.89 -32.52 -71.18
C GLN A 150 -31.91 -32.98 -70.08
N VAL A 151 -31.50 -34.25 -70.11
CA VAL A 151 -30.53 -34.82 -69.14
C VAL A 151 -29.20 -34.08 -69.21
N VAL A 152 -28.73 -33.71 -70.41
CA VAL A 152 -27.50 -32.91 -70.55
C VAL A 152 -27.65 -31.53 -69.90
N LYS A 153 -28.78 -30.86 -70.10
CA LYS A 153 -29.05 -29.57 -69.43
C LYS A 153 -29.10 -29.71 -67.90
N GLU A 154 -29.79 -30.72 -67.41
CA GLU A 154 -29.87 -31.01 -65.96
C GLU A 154 -28.50 -31.34 -65.37
N LYS A 155 -27.67 -32.12 -66.08
CA LYS A 155 -26.29 -32.42 -65.68
C LYS A 155 -25.46 -31.13 -65.53
N VAL A 156 -25.51 -30.24 -66.51
CA VAL A 156 -24.77 -28.96 -66.45
C VAL A 156 -25.30 -28.08 -65.31
N HIS A 157 -26.62 -28.03 -65.12
CA HIS A 157 -27.23 -27.30 -64.03
C HIS A 157 -26.77 -27.83 -62.66
N LEU A 158 -26.87 -29.14 -62.43
CA LEU A 158 -26.41 -29.78 -61.19
C LEU A 158 -24.90 -29.62 -60.96
N GLN A 159 -24.08 -29.68 -62.02
CA GLN A 159 -22.65 -29.38 -61.90
C GLN A 159 -22.40 -27.94 -61.42
N SER A 160 -23.14 -26.97 -61.96
CA SER A 160 -23.01 -25.57 -61.54
C SER A 160 -23.44 -25.35 -60.08
N GLU A 161 -24.51 -26.01 -59.64
CA GLU A 161 -24.97 -25.96 -58.24
C GLU A 161 -23.98 -26.65 -57.31
N HIS A 162 -23.39 -27.78 -57.74
CA HIS A 162 -22.35 -28.45 -56.99
C HIS A 162 -21.11 -27.57 -56.79
N SER A 163 -20.64 -26.87 -57.84
CA SER A 163 -19.53 -25.92 -57.71
C SER A 163 -19.85 -24.78 -56.74
N LYS A 164 -21.07 -24.24 -56.76
CA LYS A 164 -21.50 -23.21 -55.79
C LYS A 164 -21.51 -23.75 -54.37
N ALA A 165 -22.00 -24.97 -54.16
CA ALA A 165 -22.03 -25.62 -52.85
C ALA A 165 -20.61 -25.84 -52.29
N ILE A 166 -19.65 -26.25 -53.13
CA ILE A 166 -18.24 -26.38 -52.73
C ILE A 166 -17.69 -25.04 -52.25
N LEU A 167 -17.89 -23.96 -53.02
CA LEU A 167 -17.40 -22.63 -52.64
C LEU A 167 -18.01 -22.14 -51.33
N ALA A 168 -19.31 -22.34 -51.14
CA ALA A 168 -20.00 -22.01 -49.89
C ALA A 168 -19.44 -22.82 -48.72
N ARG A 169 -19.20 -24.12 -48.91
CA ARG A 169 -18.57 -24.99 -47.90
C ARG A 169 -17.19 -24.48 -47.52
N SER A 170 -16.32 -24.18 -48.49
CA SER A 170 -14.98 -23.66 -48.23
C SER A 170 -14.99 -22.33 -47.48
N LYS A 171 -15.95 -21.43 -47.80
CA LYS A 171 -16.10 -20.16 -47.09
C LYS A 171 -16.53 -20.35 -45.63
N LEU A 172 -17.49 -21.22 -45.38
CA LEU A 172 -17.93 -21.56 -44.03
C LEU A 172 -16.83 -22.24 -43.22
N GLU A 173 -16.05 -23.12 -43.84
CA GLU A 173 -14.93 -23.78 -43.19
C GLU A 173 -13.84 -22.77 -42.78
N SER A 174 -13.52 -21.81 -43.66
CA SER A 174 -12.59 -20.73 -43.32
C SER A 174 -13.08 -19.91 -42.14
N LEU A 175 -14.36 -19.52 -42.15
CA LEU A 175 -14.97 -18.75 -41.07
C LEU A 175 -14.97 -19.52 -39.75
N CYS A 176 -15.30 -20.82 -39.78
CA CYS A 176 -15.24 -21.68 -38.59
C CYS A 176 -13.82 -21.76 -38.02
N ARG A 177 -12.79 -21.91 -38.88
CA ARG A 177 -11.38 -21.92 -38.43
C ARG A 177 -10.97 -20.58 -37.83
N GLU A 178 -11.39 -19.46 -38.41
CA GLU A 178 -11.14 -18.12 -37.88
C GLU A 178 -11.84 -17.90 -36.53
N LEU A 179 -13.11 -18.27 -36.42
CA LEU A 179 -13.88 -18.17 -35.18
C LEU A 179 -13.27 -19.05 -34.07
N GLN A 180 -12.81 -20.26 -34.41
CA GLN A 180 -12.09 -21.14 -33.48
C GLN A 180 -10.77 -20.52 -33.02
N ARG A 181 -10.00 -19.92 -33.94
CA ARG A 181 -8.77 -19.19 -33.59
C ARG A 181 -9.06 -18.02 -32.66
N HIS A 182 -10.05 -17.19 -32.98
CA HIS A 182 -10.43 -16.05 -32.14
C HIS A 182 -10.90 -16.49 -30.74
N ASN A 183 -11.73 -17.52 -30.64
CA ASN A 183 -12.14 -18.06 -29.34
C ASN A 183 -10.96 -18.59 -28.52
N LYS A 184 -9.99 -19.25 -29.18
CA LYS A 184 -8.78 -19.71 -28.51
C LYS A 184 -7.95 -18.55 -27.98
N THR A 185 -7.69 -17.54 -28.82
CA THR A 185 -6.96 -16.32 -28.42
C THR A 185 -7.67 -15.58 -27.30
N LEU A 186 -8.99 -15.37 -27.39
CA LEU A 186 -9.77 -14.69 -26.37
C LEU A 186 -9.75 -15.45 -25.03
N LYS A 187 -9.73 -16.78 -25.05
CA LYS A 187 -9.58 -17.60 -23.84
C LYS A 187 -8.19 -17.46 -23.23
N GLU A 188 -7.15 -17.43 -24.06
CA GLU A 188 -5.76 -17.23 -23.62
C GLU A 188 -5.56 -15.83 -23.03
N GLU A 189 -6.08 -14.79 -23.69
CA GLU A 189 -6.03 -13.40 -23.23
C GLU A 189 -6.80 -13.21 -21.90
N ASN A 190 -8.01 -13.74 -21.78
CA ASN A 190 -8.75 -13.68 -20.50
C ASN A 190 -8.01 -14.39 -19.37
N MET A 191 -7.41 -15.55 -19.66
CA MET A 191 -6.62 -16.28 -18.66
C MET A 191 -5.37 -15.49 -18.26
N GLN A 192 -4.71 -14.86 -19.22
CA GLN A 192 -3.54 -14.03 -18.97
C GLN A 192 -3.90 -12.76 -18.18
N GLN A 193 -4.98 -12.08 -18.56
CA GLN A 193 -5.49 -10.89 -17.88
C GLN A 193 -5.89 -11.21 -16.43
N ALA A 194 -6.55 -12.36 -16.19
CA ALA A 194 -6.88 -12.80 -14.84
C ALA A 194 -5.63 -13.07 -13.98
N ARG A 195 -4.54 -13.60 -14.57
CA ARG A 195 -3.26 -13.78 -13.86
C ARG A 195 -2.61 -12.44 -13.54
N GLU A 196 -2.59 -11.51 -14.49
CA GLU A 196 -2.02 -10.18 -14.30
C GLU A 196 -2.79 -9.34 -13.26
N GLU A 197 -4.11 -9.46 -13.22
CA GLU A 197 -4.93 -8.82 -12.20
C GLU A 197 -4.67 -9.42 -10.82
N GLU A 198 -4.55 -10.74 -10.72
CA GLU A 198 -4.21 -11.41 -9.46
C GLU A 198 -2.80 -11.04 -8.98
N GLU A 199 -1.80 -10.96 -9.88
CA GLU A 199 -0.46 -10.47 -9.53
C GLU A 199 -0.50 -9.00 -9.07
N ARG A 200 -1.20 -8.11 -9.79
CA ARG A 200 -1.40 -6.72 -9.34
C ARG A 200 -2.06 -6.63 -7.97
N ARG A 201 -3.03 -7.50 -7.68
CA ARG A 201 -3.69 -7.57 -6.37
C ARG A 201 -2.71 -8.00 -5.27
N LYS A 202 -1.86 -8.98 -5.53
CA LYS A 202 -0.80 -9.42 -4.61
C LYS A 202 0.22 -8.32 -4.37
N GLU A 203 0.70 -7.66 -5.43
CA GLU A 203 1.66 -6.56 -5.34
C GLU A 203 1.10 -5.40 -4.51
N ALA A 204 -0.14 -4.99 -4.76
CA ALA A 204 -0.81 -3.95 -3.98
C ALA A 204 -0.93 -4.34 -2.50
N THR A 205 -1.33 -5.59 -2.22
CA THR A 205 -1.44 -6.11 -0.86
C THR A 205 -0.09 -6.13 -0.15
N ALA A 206 0.96 -6.59 -0.84
CA ALA A 206 2.32 -6.62 -0.32
C ALA A 206 2.84 -5.20 -0.04
N HIS A 207 2.58 -4.25 -0.94
CA HIS A 207 2.93 -2.85 -0.74
C HIS A 207 2.24 -2.27 0.49
N PHE A 208 0.92 -2.48 0.66
CA PHE A 208 0.21 -2.04 1.87
C PHE A 208 0.80 -2.66 3.14
N GLN A 209 1.13 -3.95 3.12
CA GLN A 209 1.72 -4.62 4.27
C GLN A 209 3.12 -4.06 4.61
N ILE A 210 3.94 -3.78 3.60
CA ILE A 210 5.26 -3.15 3.78
C ILE A 210 5.09 -1.77 4.41
N THR A 211 4.22 -0.91 3.85
CA THR A 211 3.99 0.43 4.38
C THR A 211 3.45 0.40 5.81
N LEU A 212 2.54 -0.52 6.14
CA LEU A 212 2.06 -0.69 7.52
C LEU A 212 3.20 -1.07 8.47
N ASN A 213 4.05 -2.01 8.06
CA ASN A 213 5.22 -2.41 8.86
C ASN A 213 6.22 -1.26 9.04
N GLU A 214 6.42 -0.43 8.02
CA GLU A 214 7.27 0.77 8.08
C GLU A 214 6.70 1.82 9.05
N ILE A 215 5.40 2.09 9.00
CA ILE A 215 4.73 3.00 9.94
C ILE A 215 4.86 2.47 11.37
N GLN A 216 4.64 1.16 11.58
CA GLN A 216 4.80 0.54 12.88
C GLN A 216 6.24 0.66 13.39
N ALA A 217 7.23 0.39 12.55
CA ALA A 217 8.64 0.54 12.91
C ALA A 217 8.99 2.01 13.26
N GLN A 218 8.41 2.99 12.57
CA GLN A 218 8.59 4.41 12.90
C GLN A 218 7.97 4.79 14.24
N LEU A 219 6.77 4.27 14.55
CA LEU A 219 6.13 4.46 15.85
C LEU A 219 6.98 3.87 16.99
N GLU A 220 7.46 2.64 16.81
CA GLU A 220 8.34 1.98 17.78
C GLU A 220 9.66 2.75 17.98
N GLN A 221 10.27 3.25 16.90
CA GLN A 221 11.46 4.11 16.99
C GLN A 221 11.18 5.40 17.75
N HIS A 222 10.04 6.04 17.49
CA HIS A 222 9.63 7.25 18.19
C HIS A 222 9.42 6.97 19.69
N ASP A 223 8.78 5.86 20.05
CA ASP A 223 8.56 5.47 21.45
C ASP A 223 9.87 5.21 22.18
N ILE A 224 10.82 4.51 21.54
CA ILE A 224 12.18 4.31 22.07
C ILE A 224 12.88 5.65 22.28
N HIS A 225 12.82 6.55 21.30
CA HIS A 225 13.44 7.88 21.41
C HIS A 225 12.82 8.70 22.53
N ASN A 226 11.50 8.68 22.66
CA ASN A 226 10.77 9.40 23.71
C ASN A 226 11.08 8.84 25.10
N ALA A 227 11.15 7.50 25.25
CA ALA A 227 11.59 6.86 26.48
C ALA A 227 13.00 7.30 26.87
N LYS A 228 13.93 7.40 25.91
CA LYS A 228 15.29 7.89 26.14
C LYS A 228 15.30 9.35 26.60
N LEU A 229 14.52 10.24 25.98
CA LEU A 229 14.41 11.63 26.41
C LEU A 229 13.82 11.76 27.83
N ARG A 230 12.84 10.93 28.19
CA ARG A 230 12.31 10.89 29.56
C ARG A 230 13.39 10.48 30.55
N GLN A 231 14.18 9.45 30.22
CA GLN A 231 15.29 9.00 31.05
C GLN A 231 16.34 10.09 31.24
N GLU A 232 16.75 10.77 30.15
CA GLU A 232 17.70 11.88 30.22
C GLU A 232 17.17 13.04 31.08
N ASN A 233 15.88 13.37 30.98
CA ASN A 233 15.25 14.39 31.84
C ASN A 233 15.27 14.01 33.32
N ILE A 234 15.00 12.74 33.64
CA ILE A 234 15.08 12.24 35.02
C ILE A 234 16.52 12.39 35.54
N GLU A 235 17.51 11.96 34.77
CA GLU A 235 18.93 12.06 35.14
C GLU A 235 19.38 13.51 35.34
N LEU A 236 18.94 14.44 34.49
CA LEU A 236 19.20 15.86 34.64
C LEU A 236 18.54 16.43 35.90
N GLY A 237 17.28 16.04 36.17
CA GLY A 237 16.57 16.38 37.40
C GLY A 237 17.32 15.90 38.66
N GLU A 238 17.83 14.68 38.64
CA GLU A 238 18.64 14.14 39.74
C GLU A 238 19.97 14.89 39.93
N LYS A 239 20.64 15.27 38.84
CA LYS A 239 21.87 16.08 38.89
C LYS A 239 21.60 17.45 39.51
N LEU A 240 20.51 18.11 39.10
CA LEU A 240 20.11 19.39 39.67
C LEU A 240 19.76 19.26 41.16
N LYS A 241 19.03 18.21 41.54
CA LYS A 241 18.70 17.94 42.94
C LYS A 241 19.97 17.77 43.79
N LYS A 242 20.92 16.95 43.34
CA LYS A 242 22.22 16.77 44.02
C LYS A 242 22.99 18.08 44.14
N LEU A 243 22.96 18.92 43.10
CA LEU A 243 23.61 20.23 43.13
C LEU A 243 22.99 21.14 44.20
N ILE A 244 21.66 21.22 44.25
CA ILE A 244 20.93 22.00 45.26
C ILE A 244 21.27 21.50 46.68
N GLU A 245 21.26 20.19 46.90
CA GLU A 245 21.63 19.57 48.19
C GLU A 245 23.07 19.92 48.59
N GLN A 246 24.02 19.90 47.65
CA GLN A 246 25.40 20.32 47.91
C GLN A 246 25.52 21.81 48.28
N TYR A 247 24.77 22.69 47.61
CA TYR A 247 24.75 24.11 47.95
C TYR A 247 24.15 24.35 49.32
N ALA A 248 23.06 23.68 49.67
CA ALA A 248 22.45 23.78 50.99
C ALA A 248 23.42 23.35 52.11
N LEU A 249 24.13 22.24 51.92
CA LEU A 249 25.17 21.78 52.86
C LEU A 249 26.32 22.79 52.98
N ARG A 250 26.74 23.41 51.88
CA ARG A 250 27.79 24.43 51.89
C ARG A 250 27.34 25.70 52.60
N GLU A 251 26.11 26.14 52.38
CA GLU A 251 25.51 27.29 53.06
C GLU A 251 25.44 27.04 54.58
N GLU A 252 24.98 25.86 54.99
CA GLU A 252 24.97 25.47 56.41
C GLU A 252 26.38 25.51 57.02
N HIS A 253 27.40 25.01 56.32
CA HIS A 253 28.78 25.07 56.78
C HIS A 253 29.29 26.53 56.88
N ILE A 254 28.95 27.40 55.93
CA ILE A 254 29.32 28.83 55.98
C ILE A 254 28.66 29.49 57.19
N ASP A 255 27.38 29.23 57.46
CA ASP A 255 26.68 29.75 58.63
C ASP A 255 27.32 29.30 59.95
N GLN A 256 27.76 28.04 60.04
CA GLN A 256 28.49 27.53 61.19
C GLN A 256 29.83 28.24 61.39
N VAL A 257 30.60 28.43 60.31
CA VAL A 257 31.87 29.17 60.35
C VAL A 257 31.63 30.63 60.73
N PHE A 258 30.58 31.26 60.21
CA PHE A 258 30.22 32.64 60.53
C PHE A 258 29.91 32.79 62.02
N LYS A 259 29.05 31.93 62.57
CA LYS A 259 28.76 31.88 64.02
C LYS A 259 30.02 31.66 64.86
N HIS A 260 30.91 30.76 64.43
CA HIS A 260 32.18 30.54 65.11
C HIS A 260 33.06 31.80 65.12
N LYS A 261 33.15 32.52 63.98
CA LYS A 261 33.91 33.77 63.86
C LYS A 261 33.30 34.91 64.67
N GLU A 262 31.99 35.01 64.72
CA GLU A 262 31.28 35.99 65.54
C GLU A 262 31.55 35.76 67.04
N LEU A 263 31.44 34.51 67.51
CA LEU A 263 31.78 34.17 68.90
C LEU A 263 33.27 34.44 69.21
N GLN A 264 34.17 34.16 68.28
CA GLN A 264 35.59 34.46 68.42
C GLN A 264 35.83 35.99 68.53
N GLN A 265 35.14 36.79 67.72
CA GLN A 265 35.22 38.25 67.76
C GLN A 265 34.70 38.79 69.09
N GLN A 266 33.53 38.34 69.55
CA GLN A 266 32.97 38.72 70.85
C GLN A 266 33.92 38.41 72.00
N LEU A 267 34.63 37.27 71.95
CA LEU A 267 35.64 36.92 72.95
C LEU A 267 36.83 37.89 72.95
N VAL A 268 37.31 38.30 71.76
CA VAL A 268 38.42 39.27 71.63
C VAL A 268 37.98 40.64 72.14
N ASP A 269 36.78 41.09 71.77
CA ASP A 269 36.24 42.38 72.21
C ASP A 269 36.05 42.41 73.74
N ALA A 270 35.54 41.33 74.34
CA ALA A 270 35.41 41.21 75.79
C ALA A 270 36.78 41.27 76.50
N LYS A 271 37.83 40.61 75.96
CA LYS A 271 39.20 40.71 76.49
C LYS A 271 39.79 42.11 76.33
N LEU A 272 39.51 42.78 75.22
CA LEU A 272 39.94 44.16 75.00
C LEU A 272 39.25 45.12 75.98
N GLN A 273 37.95 44.96 76.21
CA GLN A 273 37.21 45.75 77.20
C GLN A 273 37.75 45.52 78.62
N GLN A 274 37.99 44.27 79.00
CA GLN A 274 38.58 43.93 80.31
C GLN A 274 39.96 44.58 80.50
N THR A 275 40.85 44.47 79.51
CA THR A 275 42.19 45.08 79.58
C THR A 275 42.14 46.60 79.61
N THR A 276 41.27 47.22 78.81
CA THR A 276 41.03 48.67 78.82
C THR A 276 40.53 49.14 80.19
N GLN A 277 39.63 48.38 80.82
CA GLN A 277 39.14 48.69 82.15
C GLN A 277 40.25 48.59 83.22
N LEU A 278 41.08 47.54 83.17
CA LEU A 278 42.23 47.41 84.08
C LEU A 278 43.25 48.53 83.91
N ILE A 279 43.53 48.96 82.66
CA ILE A 279 44.40 50.11 82.38
C ILE A 279 43.79 51.37 82.99
N LYS A 280 42.50 51.62 82.76
CA LYS A 280 41.81 52.79 83.32
C LYS A 280 41.82 52.79 84.85
N GLU A 281 41.56 51.65 85.49
CA GLU A 281 41.63 51.51 86.95
C GLU A 281 43.04 51.78 87.49
N ALA A 282 44.08 51.31 86.79
CA ALA A 282 45.48 51.58 87.12
C ALA A 282 45.85 53.06 86.91
N GLU A 283 45.42 53.68 85.82
CA GLU A 283 45.59 55.11 85.53
C GLU A 283 44.91 55.98 86.59
N GLU A 284 43.67 55.66 86.96
CA GLU A 284 42.95 56.35 88.03
C GLU A 284 43.65 56.18 89.38
N LYS A 285 44.15 54.98 89.70
CA LYS A 285 44.93 54.75 90.92
C LYS A 285 46.22 55.57 90.92
N HIS A 286 46.98 55.52 89.83
CA HIS A 286 48.21 56.30 89.67
C HIS A 286 47.93 57.81 89.73
N GLN A 287 46.83 58.28 89.14
CA GLN A 287 46.41 59.67 89.21
C GLN A 287 46.08 60.09 90.65
N ARG A 288 45.35 59.26 91.41
CA ARG A 288 45.09 59.49 92.84
C ARG A 288 46.40 59.53 93.67
N GLU A 289 47.32 58.59 93.42
CA GLU A 289 48.63 58.56 94.07
C GLU A 289 49.45 59.82 93.75
N ARG A 290 49.46 60.25 92.48
CA ARG A 290 50.12 61.47 92.03
C ARG A 290 49.54 62.72 92.69
N GLU A 291 48.21 62.84 92.75
CA GLU A 291 47.52 63.95 93.41
C GLU A 291 47.82 63.99 94.91
N PHE A 292 47.84 62.82 95.57
CA PHE A 292 48.22 62.69 96.98
C PHE A 292 49.65 63.17 97.23
N LEU A 293 50.63 62.67 96.47
CA LEU A 293 52.04 63.07 96.59
C LEU A 293 52.24 64.56 96.29
N LEU A 294 51.53 65.10 95.29
CA LEU A 294 51.57 66.53 94.98
C LEU A 294 51.05 67.37 96.15
N LYS A 295 49.94 66.96 96.76
CA LYS A 295 49.40 67.62 97.95
C LYS A 295 50.38 67.59 99.12
N GLU A 296 50.95 66.42 99.44
CA GLU A 296 51.95 66.26 100.50
C GLU A 296 53.20 67.13 100.24
N ALA A 297 53.70 67.16 99.00
CA ALA A 297 54.83 68.02 98.62
C ALA A 297 54.51 69.51 98.79
N THR A 298 53.30 69.96 98.43
CA THR A 298 52.88 71.36 98.62
C THR A 298 52.71 71.73 100.10
N GLU A 299 52.16 70.83 100.92
CA GLU A 299 52.03 71.03 102.37
C GLU A 299 53.39 71.09 103.05
N SER A 300 54.32 70.21 102.67
CA SER A 300 55.70 70.20 103.16
C SER A 300 56.45 71.47 102.75
N ARG A 301 56.33 71.92 101.49
CA ARG A 301 56.89 73.19 101.02
C ARG A 301 56.34 74.36 101.84
N HIS A 302 55.03 74.41 102.07
CA HIS A 302 54.41 75.46 102.87
C HIS A 302 54.92 75.47 104.31
N LYS A 303 55.05 74.31 104.96
CA LYS A 303 55.69 74.19 106.29
C LYS A 303 57.14 74.68 106.27
N CYS A 304 57.92 74.33 105.25
CA CYS A 304 59.30 74.79 105.11
C CYS A 304 59.37 76.32 104.92
N GLU A 305 58.50 76.91 104.11
CA GLU A 305 58.38 78.37 103.97
C GLU A 305 58.02 79.05 105.28
N GLN A 306 57.05 78.51 106.03
CA GLN A 306 56.71 79.00 107.37
C GLN A 306 57.91 78.93 108.32
N MET A 307 58.63 77.80 108.36
CA MET A 307 59.82 77.66 109.20
C MET A 307 60.94 78.62 108.76
N LYS A 308 61.16 78.84 107.47
CA LYS A 308 62.12 79.84 106.95
C LYS A 308 61.73 81.25 107.37
N GLN A 309 60.44 81.59 107.33
CA GLN A 309 59.95 82.88 107.82
C GLN A 309 60.18 83.04 109.32
N GLN A 310 59.89 82.01 110.12
CA GLN A 310 60.18 81.98 111.56
C GLN A 310 61.68 82.11 111.83
N GLU A 311 62.52 81.37 111.10
CA GLU A 311 63.98 81.45 111.20
C GLU A 311 64.49 82.86 110.87
N ALA A 312 63.98 83.49 109.80
CA ALA A 312 64.32 84.85 109.42
C ALA A 312 63.90 85.87 110.50
N GLN A 313 62.69 85.73 111.06
CA GLN A 313 62.21 86.56 112.16
C GLN A 313 63.10 86.40 113.40
N LEU A 314 63.46 85.18 113.79
CA LEU A 314 64.36 84.92 114.91
C LEU A 314 65.77 85.46 114.67
N LYS A 315 66.33 85.30 113.46
CA LYS A 315 67.61 85.89 113.07
C LYS A 315 67.59 87.42 113.16
N GLN A 316 66.49 88.05 112.73
CA GLN A 316 66.31 89.49 112.85
C GLN A 316 66.23 89.93 114.32
N GLN A 317 65.52 89.18 115.19
CA GLN A 317 65.51 89.42 116.63
C GLN A 317 66.90 89.29 117.26
N VAL A 318 67.68 88.27 116.87
CA VAL A 318 69.05 88.08 117.35
C VAL A 318 69.97 89.20 116.86
N SER A 319 69.87 89.62 115.59
CA SER A 319 70.64 90.76 115.06
C SER A 319 70.32 92.06 115.81
N PHE A 320 69.04 92.31 116.10
CA PHE A 320 68.61 93.45 116.92
C PHE A 320 69.18 93.41 118.34
N LEU A 321 69.36 92.22 118.92
CA LEU A 321 70.00 92.03 120.22
C LEU A 321 71.53 92.12 120.19
N MET A 322 72.18 91.89 119.03
CA MET A 322 73.63 92.01 118.87
C MET A 322 74.11 93.41 118.46
N GLU A 323 73.24 94.29 117.96
CA GLU A 323 73.56 95.69 117.62
C GLU A 323 73.35 96.68 118.79
N ARG A 324 73.33 96.18 120.03
CA ARG A 324 73.15 96.96 121.26
C ARG A 324 74.24 96.64 122.29
#